data_AF-A0A0A2KTA9-F1
#
_entry.id   AF-A0A0A2KTA9-F1
#
_cell.length_a   1.000
_cell.length_b   1.000
_cell.length_c   1.000
_cell.angle_alpha   90.00
_cell.angle_beta   90.00
_cell.angle_gamma   90.00
#
_symmetry.space_group_name_H-M   'P 1'
#
loop_
_entity.id
_entity.type
_entity.pdbx_description
1 polymer ?
#
loop_
_entity_poly.entity_id
_entity_poly.type
_entity_poly.pdbx_seq_one_letter_code
_entity_poly.pdbx_strand_id
1 'polypeptide(L)'
;MAESTARASPPLGPPTGPPIGPSAEPFVVFVARGAPNPTHVDLGQLKYYLRPALTELQETFERKYGNLDGRSYCYCPLIHQSITPLEPDCDSFQSLTDILVYGRTYGRDIMFVLNHWDSITSDTTTFANIFKDFTDVKVTIRVYGTISVDHVSEFHDINAHRVSAHYQGLIRLEQQYVIDDALRYVVRVEEVRAVRIGVEESVSLMMELTGRPENELRERVLWML
;
A
#
# COMPACT_ATOMS: atom_id res chain seq x y z
N MET A 1 -27.58 -32.33 -8.62
CA MET A 1 -27.28 -31.71 -7.32
C MET A 1 -26.31 -30.58 -7.60
N ALA A 2 -26.74 -29.33 -7.42
CA ALA A 2 -25.89 -28.17 -7.64
C ALA A 2 -25.06 -27.94 -6.37
N GLU A 3 -23.75 -28.16 -6.45
CA GLU A 3 -22.83 -27.80 -5.37
C GLU A 3 -22.83 -26.28 -5.22
N SER A 4 -23.34 -25.84 -4.07
CA SER A 4 -23.27 -24.47 -3.61
C SER A 4 -21.80 -24.08 -3.43
N THR A 5 -21.21 -23.44 -4.44
CA THR A 5 -19.94 -22.73 -4.33
C THR A 5 -20.17 -21.43 -3.55
N ALA A 6 -20.51 -21.56 -2.27
CA ALA A 6 -20.31 -20.48 -1.33
C ALA A 6 -18.80 -20.26 -1.24
N ARG A 7 -18.25 -19.36 -2.09
CA ARG A 7 -16.88 -18.88 -1.96
C ARG A 7 -16.70 -18.48 -0.49
N ALA A 8 -15.79 -19.14 0.20
CA ALA A 8 -15.44 -18.79 1.57
C ALA A 8 -15.18 -17.28 1.62
N SER A 9 -15.67 -16.61 2.67
CA SER A 9 -15.42 -15.19 2.83
C SER A 9 -13.91 -14.93 2.76
N PRO A 10 -13.46 -13.91 2.02
CA PRO A 10 -12.04 -13.65 1.89
C PRO A 10 -11.41 -13.43 3.27
N PRO A 11 -10.20 -13.94 3.52
CA PRO A 11 -9.54 -13.86 4.82
C PRO A 11 -9.16 -12.40 5.12
N LEU A 12 -10.03 -11.68 5.83
CA LEU A 12 -9.76 -10.32 6.29
C LEU A 12 -8.87 -10.37 7.54
N GLY A 13 -7.66 -9.83 7.44
CA GLY A 13 -6.68 -9.86 8.53
C GLY A 13 -5.92 -11.19 8.67
N PRO A 14 -4.92 -11.26 9.55
CA PRO A 14 -4.11 -12.47 9.74
C PRO A 14 -4.99 -13.66 10.19
N PRO A 15 -4.68 -14.89 9.75
CA PRO A 15 -5.47 -16.06 10.11
C PRO A 15 -5.31 -16.45 11.58
N THR A 16 -6.29 -17.17 12.11
CA THR A 16 -6.22 -17.74 13.46
C THR A 16 -5.31 -18.97 13.46
N GLY A 17 -4.10 -18.85 14.02
CA GLY A 17 -3.13 -19.93 14.15
C GLY A 17 -1.93 -19.83 13.20
N PRO A 18 -1.03 -20.83 13.19
CA PRO A 18 0.21 -20.77 12.43
C PRO A 18 -0.04 -20.73 10.92
N PRO A 19 0.86 -20.08 10.14
CA PRO A 19 0.69 -19.98 8.70
C PRO A 19 0.86 -21.34 8.05
N ILE A 20 -0.08 -21.68 7.17
CA ILE A 20 -0.03 -22.87 6.31
C ILE A 20 0.88 -22.58 5.12
N GLY A 21 1.67 -23.57 4.71
CA GLY A 21 2.55 -23.48 3.55
C GLY A 21 4.04 -23.46 3.91
N PRO A 22 4.94 -23.50 2.90
CA PRO A 22 6.39 -23.68 3.09
C PRO A 22 7.00 -22.59 3.97
N SER A 23 7.74 -22.94 5.02
CA SER A 23 8.35 -21.95 5.94
C SER A 23 9.29 -20.94 5.28
N ALA A 24 9.87 -21.30 4.13
CA ALA A 24 10.77 -20.45 3.36
C ALA A 24 10.07 -19.31 2.61
N GLU A 25 8.75 -19.33 2.49
CA GLU A 25 8.00 -18.36 1.69
C GLU A 25 7.31 -17.32 2.58
N PRO A 26 7.23 -16.05 2.15
CA PRO A 26 6.61 -15.03 2.96
C PRO A 26 5.10 -15.26 3.12
N PHE A 27 4.52 -14.78 4.21
CA PHE A 27 3.08 -14.63 4.36
C PHE A 27 2.64 -13.45 3.50
N VAL A 28 1.76 -13.73 2.52
CA VAL A 28 1.33 -12.75 1.52
C VAL A 28 0.09 -11.99 2.02
N VAL A 29 0.16 -10.67 1.98
CA VAL A 29 -0.93 -9.78 2.38
C VAL A 29 -1.26 -8.85 1.23
N PHE A 30 -2.49 -8.95 0.72
CA PHE A 30 -3.00 -8.01 -0.27
C PHE A 30 -3.58 -6.79 0.42
N VAL A 31 -3.14 -5.60 0.05
CA VAL A 31 -3.59 -4.35 0.67
C VAL A 31 -4.27 -3.48 -0.38
N ALA A 32 -5.38 -2.89 0.02
CA ALA A 32 -6.07 -1.85 -0.74
C ALA A 32 -6.51 -0.76 0.23
N ARG A 33 -6.48 0.49 -0.23
CA ARG A 33 -6.87 1.65 0.57
C ARG A 33 -8.08 2.35 -0.02
N GLY A 34 -9.06 2.63 0.82
CA GLY A 34 -10.17 3.53 0.53
C GLY A 34 -10.01 4.84 1.29
N ALA A 35 -10.41 5.94 0.67
CA ALA A 35 -10.60 7.19 1.41
C ALA A 35 -11.90 7.10 2.24
N PRO A 36 -11.94 7.70 3.45
CA PRO A 36 -13.17 7.78 4.23
C PRO A 36 -14.23 8.59 3.46
N ASN A 37 -15.49 8.15 3.54
CA ASN A 37 -16.61 8.79 2.86
C ASN A 37 -17.16 9.95 3.72
N PRO A 38 -17.61 11.09 3.15
CA PRO A 38 -18.17 12.19 3.95
C PRO A 38 -19.50 11.81 4.64
N THR A 39 -20.23 10.87 4.05
CA THR A 39 -21.42 10.27 4.62
C THR A 39 -21.06 9.21 5.66
N HIS A 40 -21.85 9.11 6.73
CA HIS A 40 -21.72 8.05 7.75
C HIS A 40 -22.04 6.68 7.14
N VAL A 41 -21.05 6.09 6.48
CA VAL A 41 -21.03 4.70 6.03
C VAL A 41 -20.26 3.90 7.05
N ASP A 42 -20.78 2.74 7.43
CA ASP A 42 -20.13 1.84 8.36
C ASP A 42 -18.74 1.40 7.85
N LEU A 43 -17.75 1.34 8.75
CA LEU A 43 -16.37 1.00 8.41
C LEU A 43 -16.27 -0.39 7.76
N GLY A 44 -17.05 -1.36 8.24
CA GLY A 44 -17.11 -2.70 7.67
C GLY A 44 -17.64 -2.70 6.24
N GLN A 45 -18.63 -1.85 5.94
CA GLN A 45 -19.12 -1.66 4.57
C GLN A 45 -18.06 -1.03 3.66
N LEU A 46 -17.33 -0.02 4.14
CA LEU A 46 -16.23 0.58 3.38
C LEU A 46 -15.14 -0.44 3.05
N LYS A 47 -14.74 -1.27 4.02
CA LYS A 47 -13.79 -2.37 3.80
C LYS A 47 -14.33 -3.42 2.82
N TYR A 48 -15.63 -3.70 2.85
CA TYR A 48 -16.27 -4.61 1.91
C TYR A 48 -16.16 -4.10 0.47
N TYR A 49 -16.29 -2.79 0.23
CA TYR A 49 -16.17 -2.20 -1.11
C TYR A 49 -14.76 -2.30 -1.71
N LEU A 50 -13.73 -2.55 -0.91
CA LEU A 50 -12.36 -2.77 -1.39
C LEU A 50 -12.10 -4.21 -1.86
N ARG A 51 -13.01 -5.15 -1.58
CA ARG A 51 -12.84 -6.57 -1.96
C ARG A 51 -12.60 -6.78 -3.46
N PRO A 52 -13.31 -6.13 -4.40
CA PRO A 52 -13.05 -6.33 -5.82
C PRO A 52 -11.61 -5.98 -6.22
N ALA A 53 -11.08 -4.85 -5.72
CA ALA A 53 -9.70 -4.44 -5.99
C ALA A 53 -8.67 -5.41 -5.38
N LEU A 54 -8.94 -5.93 -4.19
CA LEU A 54 -8.10 -6.94 -3.55
C LEU A 54 -8.09 -8.26 -4.32
N THR A 55 -9.25 -8.71 -4.80
CA THR A 55 -9.37 -9.91 -5.63
C THR A 55 -8.62 -9.74 -6.95
N GLU A 56 -8.77 -8.59 -7.63
CA GLU A 56 -8.05 -8.31 -8.88
C GLU A 56 -6.53 -8.30 -8.68
N LEU A 57 -6.07 -7.72 -7.56
CA LEU A 57 -4.65 -7.71 -7.20
C LEU A 57 -4.11 -9.12 -6.93
N GLN A 58 -4.90 -9.96 -6.25
CA GLN A 58 -4.57 -11.38 -6.06
C GLN A 58 -4.48 -12.11 -7.41
N GLU A 59 -5.49 -12.00 -8.26
CA GLU A 59 -5.50 -12.65 -9.57
C GLU A 59 -4.30 -12.23 -10.43
N THR A 60 -3.93 -10.95 -10.36
CA THR A 60 -2.75 -10.41 -11.05
C THR A 60 -1.45 -10.98 -10.48
N PHE A 61 -1.35 -11.10 -9.16
CA PHE A 61 -0.21 -11.73 -8.49
C PHE A 61 -0.09 -13.21 -8.88
N GLU A 62 -1.17 -13.97 -8.79
CA GLU A 62 -1.18 -15.41 -9.09
C GLU A 62 -0.85 -15.69 -10.56
N ARG A 63 -1.26 -14.80 -11.48
CA ARG A 63 -0.88 -14.88 -12.90
C ARG A 63 0.63 -14.77 -13.11
N LYS A 64 1.34 -13.96 -12.32
CA LYS A 64 2.80 -13.79 -12.44
C LYS A 64 3.59 -14.83 -11.64
N TYR A 65 3.12 -15.19 -10.45
CA TYR A 65 3.90 -15.96 -9.46
C TYR A 65 3.36 -17.37 -9.17
N GLY A 66 2.22 -17.75 -9.75
CA GLY A 66 1.55 -19.01 -9.49
C GLY A 66 0.51 -18.92 -8.38
N ASN A 67 -0.31 -19.97 -8.28
CA ASN A 67 -1.44 -20.06 -7.36
C ASN A 67 -0.99 -20.12 -5.88
N LEU A 68 -1.76 -19.48 -4.99
CA LEU A 68 -1.57 -19.49 -3.54
C LEU A 68 -2.19 -20.72 -2.84
N ASP A 69 -2.75 -21.68 -3.58
CA ASP A 69 -3.30 -22.92 -3.03
C ASP A 69 -2.36 -23.62 -2.04
N GLY A 70 -2.89 -23.96 -0.86
CA GLY A 70 -2.12 -24.60 0.20
C GLY A 70 -1.22 -23.64 1.00
N ARG A 71 -1.38 -22.32 0.83
CA ARG A 71 -0.66 -21.30 1.60
C ARG A 71 -1.62 -20.35 2.30
N SER A 72 -1.22 -19.87 3.47
CA SER A 72 -1.92 -18.79 4.15
C SER A 72 -1.61 -17.45 3.48
N TYR A 73 -2.67 -16.71 3.16
CA TYR A 73 -2.61 -15.30 2.76
C TYR A 73 -3.79 -14.55 3.39
N CYS A 74 -3.73 -13.23 3.41
CA CYS A 74 -4.87 -12.42 3.84
C CYS A 74 -5.04 -11.14 3.04
N TYR A 75 -6.21 -10.53 3.23
CA TYR A 75 -6.56 -9.21 2.74
C TYR A 75 -6.53 -8.21 3.89
N CYS A 76 -5.97 -7.04 3.62
CA CYS A 76 -5.85 -5.93 4.55
C CYS A 76 -6.46 -4.67 3.90
N PRO A 77 -7.80 -4.53 3.92
CA PRO A 77 -8.45 -3.29 3.48
C PRO A 77 -8.24 -2.19 4.52
N LEU A 78 -7.70 -1.05 4.09
CA LEU A 78 -7.41 0.11 4.93
C LEU A 78 -8.34 1.26 4.57
N ILE A 79 -8.85 1.98 5.57
CA ILE A 79 -9.73 3.14 5.37
C ILE A 79 -9.10 4.35 6.03
N HIS A 80 -8.44 5.18 5.23
CA HIS A 80 -7.82 6.45 5.63
C HIS A 80 -7.36 7.26 4.40
N GLN A 81 -7.08 8.54 4.58
CA GLN A 81 -6.47 9.40 3.55
C GLN A 81 -4.96 9.19 3.52
N SER A 82 -4.36 9.02 2.34
CA SER A 82 -2.92 8.69 2.24
C SER A 82 -1.98 9.77 2.77
N ILE A 83 -2.37 11.05 2.71
CA ILE A 83 -1.55 12.17 3.20
C ILE A 83 -1.64 12.39 4.71
N THR A 84 -2.68 11.84 5.35
CA THR A 84 -2.97 12.15 6.75
C THR A 84 -2.18 11.20 7.64
N PRO A 85 -1.47 11.72 8.66
CA PRO A 85 -0.82 10.88 9.65
C PRO A 85 -1.82 9.90 10.27
N LEU A 86 -1.42 8.64 10.44
CA LEU A 86 -2.26 7.66 11.11
C LEU A 86 -2.01 7.69 12.61
N GLU A 87 -3.10 7.84 13.36
CA GLU A 87 -3.07 7.66 14.80
C GLU A 87 -2.79 6.18 15.13
N PRO A 88 -1.95 5.86 16.13
CA PRO A 88 -1.58 4.48 16.46
C PRO A 88 -2.77 3.57 16.83
N ASP A 89 -3.86 4.15 17.32
CA ASP A 89 -5.08 3.45 17.71
C ASP A 89 -6.12 3.35 16.58
N CYS A 90 -5.84 3.94 15.41
CA CYS A 90 -6.76 3.82 14.28
C CYS A 90 -6.74 2.40 13.69
N ASP A 91 -7.90 1.99 13.16
CA ASP A 91 -8.12 0.65 12.60
C ASP A 91 -7.11 0.28 11.50
N SER A 92 -6.70 1.24 10.65
CA SER A 92 -5.72 0.98 9.59
C SER A 92 -4.32 0.69 10.16
N PHE A 93 -3.90 1.44 11.17
CA PHE A 93 -2.60 1.24 11.83
C PHE A 93 -2.58 -0.12 12.53
N GLN A 94 -3.63 -0.42 13.31
CA GLN A 94 -3.79 -1.70 14.01
C GLN A 94 -3.79 -2.88 13.04
N SER A 95 -4.55 -2.80 11.94
CA SER A 95 -4.61 -3.85 10.92
C SER A 95 -3.23 -4.18 10.33
N LEU A 96 -2.39 -3.17 10.10
CA LEU A 96 -1.03 -3.36 9.60
C LEU A 96 -0.11 -3.95 10.68
N THR A 97 -0.19 -3.44 11.91
CA THR A 97 0.66 -3.96 13.00
C THR A 97 0.28 -5.37 13.42
N ASP A 98 -0.98 -5.75 13.36
CA ASP A 98 -1.44 -7.11 13.67
C ASP A 98 -0.81 -8.15 12.73
N ILE A 99 -0.63 -7.79 11.46
CA ILE A 99 0.07 -8.61 10.47
C ILE A 99 1.56 -8.74 10.82
N LEU A 100 2.20 -7.66 11.25
CA LEU A 100 3.61 -7.67 11.64
C LEU A 100 3.81 -8.49 12.92
N VAL A 101 2.91 -8.35 13.89
CA VAL A 101 2.86 -9.18 15.11
C VAL A 101 2.68 -10.65 14.75
N TYR A 102 1.81 -10.95 13.78
CA TYR A 102 1.63 -12.30 13.28
C TYR A 102 2.92 -12.87 12.67
N GLY A 103 3.59 -12.09 11.81
CA GLY A 103 4.88 -12.45 11.22
C GLY A 103 5.94 -12.75 12.28
N ARG A 104 6.08 -11.86 13.28
CA ARG A 104 6.98 -12.07 14.42
C ARG A 104 6.64 -13.34 15.19
N THR A 105 5.37 -13.52 15.55
CA THR A 105 4.91 -14.61 16.41
C THR A 105 5.24 -15.99 15.82
N TYR A 106 5.16 -16.11 14.50
CA TYR A 106 5.41 -17.37 13.80
C TYR A 106 6.75 -17.42 13.05
N GLY A 107 7.63 -16.44 13.25
CA GLY A 107 8.94 -16.37 12.60
C GLY A 107 8.85 -16.35 11.08
N ARG A 108 7.89 -15.59 10.54
CA ARG A 108 7.52 -15.58 9.12
C ARG A 108 7.82 -14.22 8.49
N ASP A 109 8.51 -14.23 7.37
CA ASP A 109 8.67 -13.06 6.50
C ASP A 109 7.28 -12.57 6.05
N ILE A 110 7.11 -11.25 5.91
CA ILE A 110 5.87 -10.61 5.47
C ILE A 110 6.07 -10.02 4.07
N MET A 111 5.11 -10.25 3.18
CA MET A 111 5.03 -9.58 1.88
C MET A 111 3.71 -8.83 1.75
N PHE A 112 3.76 -7.51 1.80
CA PHE A 112 2.62 -6.66 1.43
C PHE A 112 2.58 -6.47 -0.08
N VAL A 113 1.49 -6.88 -0.72
CA VAL A 113 1.26 -6.72 -2.15
C VAL A 113 0.29 -5.55 -2.34
N LEU A 114 0.71 -4.54 -3.11
CA LEU A 114 -0.03 -3.29 -3.32
C LEU A 114 -0.24 -3.05 -4.82
N ASN A 115 -1.38 -2.45 -5.20
CA ASN A 115 -1.56 -1.94 -6.57
C ASN A 115 -0.92 -0.56 -6.78
N HIS A 116 -0.73 0.20 -5.69
CA HIS A 116 -0.10 1.52 -5.70
C HIS A 116 0.77 1.69 -4.46
N TRP A 117 1.86 2.45 -4.58
CA TRP A 117 2.79 2.69 -3.47
C TRP A 117 2.10 3.36 -2.27
N ASP A 118 1.18 4.29 -2.51
CA ASP A 118 0.42 5.02 -1.48
C ASP A 118 -0.74 4.21 -0.86
N SER A 119 -0.80 2.90 -1.08
CA SER A 119 -1.85 2.03 -0.52
C SER A 119 -1.68 1.79 0.98
N ILE A 120 -0.47 1.98 1.55
CA ILE A 120 -0.25 1.86 3.00
C ILE A 120 -0.45 3.21 3.68
N THR A 121 0.32 4.20 3.26
CA THR A 121 0.23 5.61 3.64
C THR A 121 1.27 6.34 2.80
N SER A 122 1.19 7.65 2.72
CA SER A 122 2.25 8.48 2.19
C SER A 122 2.79 9.48 3.19
N ASP A 123 2.27 9.50 4.42
CA ASP A 123 2.96 10.17 5.50
C ASP A 123 4.20 9.35 5.86
N THR A 124 5.37 9.91 5.58
CA THR A 124 6.66 9.22 5.73
C THR A 124 6.94 8.87 7.20
N THR A 125 6.46 9.70 8.12
CA THR A 125 6.58 9.49 9.57
C THR A 125 5.75 8.29 10.02
N THR A 126 4.48 8.24 9.62
CA THR A 126 3.59 7.11 9.86
C THR A 126 4.15 5.84 9.24
N PHE A 127 4.60 5.90 7.99
CA PHE A 127 5.21 4.74 7.32
C PHE A 127 6.37 4.19 8.13
N ALA A 128 7.31 5.04 8.56
CA ALA A 128 8.43 4.62 9.38
C ALA A 128 7.98 4.05 10.72
N ASN A 129 6.97 4.66 11.35
CA ASN A 129 6.42 4.23 12.64
C ASN A 129 5.74 2.85 12.60
N ILE A 130 5.14 2.46 11.47
CA ILE A 130 4.53 1.12 11.32
C ILE A 130 5.60 0.02 11.47
N PHE A 131 6.80 0.24 10.91
CA PHE A 131 7.83 -0.79 10.82
C PHE A 131 8.94 -0.67 11.87
N LYS A 132 9.09 0.49 12.53
CA LYS A 132 10.23 0.77 13.44
C LYS A 132 10.43 -0.28 14.53
N ASP A 133 9.33 -0.81 15.06
CA ASP A 133 9.38 -1.75 16.18
C ASP A 133 9.49 -3.20 15.70
N PHE A 134 9.53 -3.45 14.37
CA PHE A 134 9.51 -4.76 13.72
C PHE A 134 10.76 -5.07 12.90
N THR A 135 11.92 -4.58 13.33
CA THR A 135 13.22 -4.80 12.65
C THR A 135 13.65 -6.27 12.59
N ASP A 136 13.10 -7.10 13.46
CA ASP A 136 13.30 -8.56 13.53
C ASP A 136 12.46 -9.33 12.50
N VAL A 137 11.46 -8.70 11.90
CA VAL A 137 10.62 -9.30 10.85
C VAL A 137 11.08 -8.77 9.49
N LYS A 138 11.41 -9.65 8.55
CA LYS A 138 11.71 -9.20 7.19
C LYS A 138 10.41 -8.84 6.46
N VAL A 139 10.30 -7.59 6.05
CA VAL A 139 9.11 -7.04 5.39
C VAL A 139 9.45 -6.58 3.98
N THR A 140 8.81 -7.21 3.00
CA THR A 140 8.85 -6.82 1.59
C THR A 140 7.55 -6.14 1.21
N ILE A 141 7.62 -4.99 0.55
CA ILE A 141 6.49 -4.35 -0.11
C ILE A 141 6.65 -4.60 -1.60
N ARG A 142 5.75 -5.38 -2.16
CA ARG A 142 5.67 -5.70 -3.58
C ARG A 142 4.61 -4.81 -4.22
N VAL A 143 5.03 -3.81 -5.00
CA VAL A 143 4.10 -2.89 -5.66
C VAL A 143 3.98 -3.26 -7.13
N TYR A 144 2.74 -3.40 -7.60
CA TYR A 144 2.44 -3.44 -9.02
C TYR A 144 2.45 -2.02 -9.57
N GLY A 145 3.26 -1.73 -10.57
CA GLY A 145 3.35 -0.38 -11.10
C GLY A 145 4.29 -0.27 -12.28
N THR A 146 4.35 0.92 -12.86
CA THR A 146 5.16 1.21 -14.04
C THR A 146 6.42 1.97 -13.62
N ILE A 147 7.59 1.35 -13.77
CA ILE A 147 8.88 1.97 -13.38
C ILE A 147 9.71 2.38 -14.60
N SER A 148 9.43 1.82 -15.79
CA SER A 148 10.23 2.02 -16.99
C SER A 148 9.58 2.99 -17.99
N VAL A 149 10.44 3.52 -18.86
CA VAL A 149 10.07 4.35 -20.03
C VAL A 149 9.19 3.56 -21.01
N ASP A 150 9.26 2.23 -20.97
CA ASP A 150 8.51 1.33 -21.84
C ASP A 150 7.04 1.15 -21.40
N HIS A 151 6.63 1.81 -20.32
CA HIS A 151 5.27 1.82 -19.78
C HIS A 151 4.69 0.44 -19.42
N VAL A 152 5.54 -0.57 -19.18
CA VAL A 152 5.11 -1.90 -18.76
C VAL A 152 4.89 -1.92 -17.24
N SER A 153 3.70 -2.30 -16.82
CA SER A 153 3.38 -2.51 -15.41
C SER A 153 3.92 -3.85 -14.93
N GLU A 154 4.75 -3.82 -13.89
CA GLU A 154 5.33 -5.01 -13.28
C GLU A 154 5.30 -4.92 -11.76
N PHE A 155 5.55 -6.06 -11.11
CA PHE A 155 5.75 -6.12 -9.67
C PHE A 155 7.19 -5.82 -9.31
N HIS A 156 7.36 -4.96 -8.31
CA HIS A 156 8.66 -4.50 -7.81
C HIS A 156 8.76 -4.68 -6.31
N ASP A 157 9.84 -5.31 -5.87
CA ASP A 157 10.09 -5.65 -4.48
C ASP A 157 10.89 -4.53 -3.80
N ILE A 158 10.34 -4.02 -2.71
CA ILE A 158 10.90 -2.93 -1.94
C ILE A 158 11.06 -3.40 -0.49
N ASN A 159 12.23 -3.20 0.09
CA ASN A 159 12.45 -3.51 1.50
C ASN A 159 11.87 -2.37 2.37
N ALA A 160 10.84 -2.67 3.16
CA ALA A 160 10.14 -1.67 3.98
C ALA A 160 11.08 -0.99 5.00
N HIS A 161 12.03 -1.73 5.56
CA HIS A 161 12.99 -1.21 6.53
C HIS A 161 14.01 -0.27 5.89
N ARG A 162 14.41 -0.52 4.64
CA ARG A 162 15.28 0.41 3.89
C ARG A 162 14.56 1.72 3.59
N VAL A 163 13.28 1.65 3.22
CA VAL A 163 12.46 2.85 3.00
C VAL A 163 12.25 3.62 4.30
N SER A 164 11.91 2.92 5.39
CA SER A 164 11.78 3.52 6.72
C SER A 164 13.06 4.24 7.15
N ALA A 165 14.22 3.58 7.00
CA ALA A 165 15.52 4.17 7.30
C ALA A 165 15.83 5.40 6.41
N HIS A 166 15.42 5.39 5.15
CA HIS A 166 15.53 6.56 4.28
C HIS A 166 14.64 7.72 4.75
N TYR A 167 13.37 7.46 5.05
CA TYR A 167 12.43 8.47 5.56
C TYR A 167 12.85 9.06 6.90
N GLN A 168 13.55 8.28 7.74
CA GLN A 168 14.15 8.74 8.99
C GLN A 168 15.48 9.50 8.79
N GLY A 169 15.94 9.66 7.55
CA GLY A 169 17.22 10.32 7.23
C GLY A 169 18.47 9.51 7.57
N LEU A 170 18.33 8.23 7.93
CA LEU A 170 19.44 7.33 8.26
C LEU A 170 20.18 6.86 7.00
N ILE A 171 19.49 6.85 5.85
CA ILE A 171 20.07 6.53 4.55
C ILE A 171 19.89 7.73 3.61
N ARG A 172 21.01 8.24 3.09
CA ARG A 172 21.02 9.24 2.01
C ARG A 172 21.22 8.55 0.66
N LEU A 173 20.30 8.77 -0.26
CA LEU A 173 20.29 8.13 -1.58
C LEU A 173 21.53 8.49 -2.40
N GLU A 174 21.96 9.74 -2.32
CA GLU A 174 23.14 10.28 -3.01
C GLU A 174 24.46 9.57 -2.65
N GLN A 175 24.50 8.90 -1.49
CA GLN A 175 25.70 8.26 -0.95
C GLN A 175 25.72 6.74 -1.22
N GLN A 176 24.65 6.16 -1.76
CA GLN A 176 24.60 4.75 -2.14
C GLN A 176 24.88 4.60 -3.64
N TYR A 177 26.08 4.13 -4.01
CA TYR A 177 26.46 3.85 -5.41
C TYR A 177 25.61 2.74 -6.06
N VAL A 178 24.90 1.93 -5.26
CA VAL A 178 23.93 0.93 -5.69
C VAL A 178 22.59 1.27 -5.04
N ILE A 179 21.92 2.30 -5.57
CA ILE A 179 20.51 2.53 -5.25
C ILE A 179 19.73 1.42 -5.95
N ASP A 180 19.00 0.63 -5.16
CA ASP A 180 18.04 -0.34 -5.68
C ASP A 180 17.03 0.42 -6.54
N ASP A 181 16.79 -0.02 -7.78
CA ASP A 181 15.86 0.63 -8.70
C ASP A 181 14.44 0.72 -8.11
N ALA A 182 14.11 -0.17 -7.18
CA ALA A 182 12.86 -0.14 -6.42
C ALA A 182 12.80 1.02 -5.41
N LEU A 183 13.92 1.39 -4.78
CA LEU A 183 13.99 2.57 -3.91
C LEU A 183 13.96 3.87 -4.73
N ARG A 184 14.59 3.88 -5.92
CA ARG A 184 14.45 5.02 -6.86
C ARG A 184 13.02 5.22 -7.31
N TYR A 185 12.26 4.15 -7.48
CA TYR A 185 10.84 4.25 -7.82
C TYR A 185 10.02 4.91 -6.72
N VAL A 186 10.21 4.50 -5.46
CA VAL A 186 9.56 5.18 -4.32
C VAL A 186 9.84 6.68 -4.35
N VAL A 187 11.10 7.05 -4.55
CA VAL A 187 11.53 8.45 -4.59
C VAL A 187 10.89 9.19 -5.76
N ARG A 188 10.92 8.62 -6.98
CA ARG A 188 10.28 9.23 -8.16
C ARG A 188 8.77 9.37 -7.98
N VAL A 189 8.11 8.37 -7.40
CA VAL A 189 6.67 8.43 -7.12
C VAL A 189 6.37 9.54 -6.11
N GLU A 190 7.15 9.65 -5.03
CA GLU A 190 6.99 10.74 -4.05
C GLU A 190 7.34 12.13 -4.64
N GLU A 191 8.35 12.24 -5.51
CA GLU A 191 8.71 13.49 -6.21
C GLU A 191 7.59 13.94 -7.16
N VAL A 192 7.09 13.05 -8.01
CA VAL A 192 5.95 13.32 -8.91
C VAL A 192 4.69 13.62 -8.10
N ARG A 193 4.53 12.99 -6.92
CA ARG A 193 3.40 13.20 -6.03
C ARG A 193 3.47 14.52 -5.29
N ALA A 194 4.64 14.97 -4.83
CA ALA A 194 4.80 16.30 -4.26
C ALA A 194 4.41 17.39 -5.27
N VAL A 195 4.77 17.21 -6.54
CA VAL A 195 4.30 18.05 -7.64
C VAL A 195 2.77 17.94 -7.80
N ARG A 196 2.21 16.73 -7.80
CA ARG A 196 0.76 16.53 -7.94
C ARG A 196 -0.05 17.15 -6.80
N ILE A 197 0.38 16.97 -5.54
CA ILE A 197 -0.22 17.56 -4.34
C ILE A 197 -0.10 19.08 -4.42
N GLY A 198 1.08 19.61 -4.77
CA GLY A 198 1.25 21.05 -4.96
C GLY A 198 0.32 21.62 -6.03
N VAL A 199 0.08 20.87 -7.12
CA VAL A 199 -0.91 21.23 -8.16
C VAL A 199 -2.34 21.15 -7.61
N GLU A 200 -2.72 20.09 -6.90
CA GLU A 200 -4.06 19.91 -6.32
C GLU A 200 -4.39 20.96 -5.25
N GLU A 201 -3.43 21.30 -4.37
CA GLU A 201 -3.55 22.37 -3.37
C GLU A 201 -3.64 23.74 -4.04
N SER A 202 -2.82 23.99 -5.07
CA SER A 202 -2.88 25.24 -5.84
C SER A 202 -4.21 25.40 -6.56
N VAL A 203 -4.71 24.32 -7.19
CA VAL A 203 -6.02 24.31 -7.87
C VAL A 203 -7.15 24.54 -6.86
N SER A 204 -7.13 23.85 -5.71
CA SER A 204 -8.11 24.07 -4.63
C SER A 204 -8.13 25.52 -4.16
N LEU A 205 -6.95 26.10 -3.89
CA LEU A 205 -6.82 27.51 -3.50
C LEU A 205 -7.30 28.46 -4.61
N MET A 206 -7.01 28.16 -5.87
CA MET A 206 -7.49 28.95 -7.01
C MET A 206 -9.00 28.85 -7.16
N MET A 207 -9.62 27.71 -6.88
CA MET A 207 -11.08 27.58 -6.86
C MET A 207 -11.69 28.47 -5.79
N GLU A 208 -11.14 28.46 -4.57
CA GLU A 208 -11.59 29.31 -3.46
C GLU A 208 -11.46 30.80 -3.79
N LEU A 209 -10.34 31.21 -4.39
CA LEU A 209 -10.05 32.62 -4.68
C LEU A 209 -10.76 33.15 -5.93
N THR A 210 -11.02 32.30 -6.93
CA THR A 210 -11.53 32.73 -8.25
C THR A 210 -12.96 32.28 -8.53
N GLY A 211 -13.50 31.32 -7.78
CA GLY A 211 -14.80 30.70 -8.02
C GLY A 211 -14.89 29.92 -9.34
N ARG A 212 -13.76 29.67 -10.02
CA ARG A 212 -13.71 28.92 -11.28
C ARG A 212 -13.77 27.42 -11.04
N PRO A 213 -14.36 26.64 -11.97
CA PRO A 213 -14.42 25.19 -11.85
C PRO A 213 -13.02 24.56 -11.94
N GLU A 214 -12.81 23.51 -11.14
CA GLU A 214 -11.55 22.76 -11.01
C GLU A 214 -10.94 22.41 -12.37
N ASN A 215 -11.77 21.96 -13.29
CA ASN A 215 -11.42 21.44 -14.61
C ASN A 215 -10.64 22.49 -15.44
N GLU A 216 -11.10 23.75 -15.42
CA GLU A 216 -10.50 24.87 -16.15
C GLU A 216 -9.18 25.30 -15.52
N LEU A 217 -9.10 25.29 -14.19
CA LEU A 217 -7.90 25.65 -13.45
C LEU A 217 -6.81 24.57 -13.59
N ARG A 218 -7.20 23.30 -13.60
CA ARG A 218 -6.30 22.17 -13.77
C ARG A 218 -5.67 22.16 -15.15
N GLU A 219 -6.43 22.44 -16.21
CA GLU A 219 -5.88 22.60 -17.56
C GLU A 219 -4.86 23.75 -17.62
N ARG A 220 -5.16 24.89 -16.99
CA ARG A 220 -4.23 26.04 -16.97
C ARG A 220 -2.92 25.75 -16.22
N VAL A 221 -2.97 25.04 -15.10
CA VAL A 221 -1.76 24.67 -14.34
C VAL A 221 -0.92 23.66 -15.12
N LEU A 222 -1.57 22.69 -15.78
CA LEU A 222 -0.88 21.72 -16.63
C LEU A 222 -0.20 22.36 -17.86
N TRP A 223 -0.72 23.48 -18.37
CA TRP A 223 -0.08 24.25 -19.46
C TRP A 223 1.14 25.07 -19.02
N MET A 224 1.34 25.29 -17.73
CA MET A 224 2.47 26.05 -17.17
C MET A 224 3.64 25.16 -16.71
N LEU A 225 3.44 23.84 -16.71
CA LEU A 225 4.45 22.81 -16.41
C LEU A 225 5.05 22.28 -17.71
#